data_AF-A0A8T4VW54-F1
#
_entry.id   AF-A0A8T4VW54-F1
#
_cell.length_a   1.000
_cell.length_b   1.000
_cell.length_c   1.000
_cell.angle_alpha   90.00
_cell.angle_beta   90.00
_cell.angle_gamma   90.00
#
_symmetry.space_group_name_H-M   'P 1'
#
loop_
_entity.id
_entity.type
_entity.pdbx_description
1 polymer ?
#
loop_
_entity_poly.entity_id
_entity_poly.type
_entity_poly.pdbx_seq_one_letter_code
_entity_poly.pdbx_strand_id
1 'polypeptide(L)'
;MESGPDWLNDHTLLRVIGPVLGSTVVLTAAFLGALALLVGEVEGFTNRFPYYVVVMALGFVSALFVLERPRIEGSQVLMATIGVTVTVFVVVTLAGEGIAYALAYPSAVFQPDFILYLLAAGLIGSGLAYWTISHWREFTR
;
A
#
# COMPACT_ATOMS: atom_id res chain seq x y z
N MET A 1 18.82 39.31 -8.09
CA MET A 1 18.99 38.01 -7.42
C MET A 1 17.61 37.55 -7.03
N GLU A 2 16.94 36.83 -7.93
CA GLU A 2 15.61 36.27 -7.68
C GLU A 2 15.74 35.13 -6.68
N SER A 3 15.04 35.23 -5.56
CA SER A 3 14.77 34.12 -4.65
C SER A 3 13.96 33.08 -5.43
N GLY A 4 14.63 31.97 -5.78
CA GLY A 4 13.97 30.80 -6.35
C GLY A 4 12.84 30.32 -5.43
N PRO A 5 11.77 29.73 -5.99
CA PRO A 5 10.53 29.54 -5.26
C PRO A 5 10.65 28.50 -4.13
N ASP A 6 10.20 28.87 -2.93
CA ASP A 6 10.32 28.17 -1.63
C ASP A 6 9.64 26.77 -1.54
N TRP A 7 9.14 26.23 -2.65
CA TRP A 7 8.52 24.89 -2.68
C TRP A 7 9.55 23.74 -2.73
N LEU A 8 10.84 24.05 -2.92
CA LEU A 8 11.98 23.13 -2.77
C LEU A 8 12.42 22.95 -1.30
N ASN A 9 11.48 22.97 -0.35
CA ASN A 9 11.80 22.46 0.99
C ASN A 9 11.86 20.93 0.90
N ASP A 10 13.07 20.36 0.86
CA ASP A 10 13.33 18.91 0.77
C ASP A 10 12.44 18.10 1.74
N HIS A 11 12.18 18.63 2.94
CA HIS A 11 11.33 18.00 3.94
C HIS A 11 9.86 17.84 3.53
N THR A 12 9.31 18.79 2.77
CA THR A 12 7.91 18.75 2.31
C THR A 12 7.76 17.85 1.10
N LEU A 13 8.71 17.90 0.17
CA LEU A 13 8.76 17.01 -0.99
C LEU A 13 8.94 15.54 -0.58
N LEU A 14 9.90 15.24 0.32
CA LEU A 14 10.13 13.89 0.83
C LEU A 14 8.91 13.32 1.57
N ARG A 15 8.16 14.16 2.29
CA ARG A 15 6.94 13.75 3.00
C ARG A 15 5.82 13.27 2.07
N VAL A 16 5.78 13.73 0.83
CA VAL A 16 4.72 13.37 -0.12
C VAL A 16 5.23 12.32 -1.11
N ILE A 17 6.42 12.53 -1.68
CA ILE A 17 7.01 11.62 -2.68
C ILE A 17 7.36 10.27 -2.05
N GLY A 18 7.90 10.27 -0.83
CA GLY A 18 8.31 9.04 -0.14
C GLY A 18 7.17 8.01 -0.01
N PRO A 19 6.02 8.39 0.59
CA PRO A 19 4.86 7.51 0.68
C PRO A 19 4.32 7.06 -0.67
N VAL A 20 4.25 7.96 -1.67
CA VAL A 20 3.72 7.64 -3.00
C VAL A 20 4.61 6.63 -3.73
N LEU A 21 5.93 6.81 -3.70
CA LEU A 21 6.86 5.85 -4.30
C LEU A 21 6.80 4.51 -3.57
N GLY A 22 6.82 4.53 -2.24
CA GLY A 22 6.71 3.32 -1.43
C GLY A 22 5.42 2.55 -1.69
N SER A 23 4.27 3.23 -1.68
CA SER A 23 2.98 2.60 -1.95
C SER A 23 2.85 2.13 -3.40
N THR A 24 3.46 2.83 -4.37
CA THR A 24 3.48 2.39 -5.77
C THR A 24 4.20 1.06 -5.89
N VAL A 25 5.39 0.93 -5.31
CA VAL A 25 6.15 -0.34 -5.34
C VAL A 25 5.37 -1.46 -4.67
N VAL A 26 4.77 -1.20 -3.51
CA VAL A 26 3.97 -2.20 -2.78
C VAL A 26 2.72 -2.59 -3.58
N LEU A 27 2.04 -1.65 -4.22
CA LEU A 27 0.86 -1.92 -5.04
C LEU A 27 1.22 -2.67 -6.32
N THR A 28 2.33 -2.35 -6.97
CA THR A 28 2.85 -3.12 -8.11
C THR A 28 3.13 -4.56 -7.70
N ALA A 29 3.77 -4.78 -6.55
CA ALA A 29 3.93 -6.13 -5.99
C ALA A 29 2.56 -6.79 -5.69
N ALA A 30 1.60 -6.05 -5.13
CA ALA A 30 0.28 -6.59 -4.84
C ALA A 30 -0.48 -7.03 -6.11
N PHE A 31 -0.39 -6.27 -7.20
CA PHE A 31 -0.98 -6.67 -8.48
C PHE A 31 -0.30 -7.91 -9.07
N LEU A 32 1.01 -8.08 -8.87
CA LEU A 32 1.69 -9.32 -9.23
C LEU A 32 1.19 -10.53 -8.41
N GLY A 33 0.89 -10.34 -7.13
CA GLY A 33 0.30 -11.42 -6.33
C GLY A 33 -1.12 -11.75 -6.75
N ALA A 34 -1.90 -10.72 -7.11
CA ALA A 34 -3.23 -10.92 -7.68
C ALA A 34 -3.15 -11.71 -9.00
N LEU A 35 -2.17 -11.41 -9.85
CA LEU A 35 -1.89 -12.20 -11.06
C LEU A 35 -1.50 -13.64 -10.73
N ALA A 36 -0.58 -13.84 -9.78
CA ALA A 36 -0.15 -15.19 -9.36
C ALA A 36 -1.33 -16.05 -8.89
N LEU A 37 -2.25 -15.46 -8.12
CA LEU A 37 -3.49 -16.11 -7.69
C LEU A 37 -4.41 -16.47 -8.87
N LEU A 38 -4.54 -15.58 -9.85
CA LEU A 38 -5.38 -15.81 -11.03
C LEU A 38 -4.83 -16.90 -11.95
N VAL A 39 -3.50 -17.00 -12.07
CA VAL A 39 -2.83 -18.02 -12.90
C VAL A 39 -2.67 -19.35 -12.14
N GLY A 40 -2.85 -19.35 -10.81
CA GLY A 40 -2.73 -20.54 -9.96
C GLY A 40 -1.29 -20.87 -9.55
N GLU A 41 -0.37 -19.91 -9.71
CA GLU A 41 1.08 -20.06 -9.50
C GLU A 41 1.51 -19.63 -8.08
N VAL A 42 0.71 -19.99 -7.08
CA VAL A 42 0.96 -19.65 -5.68
C VAL A 42 1.55 -20.86 -4.95
N GLU A 43 2.87 -20.93 -4.95
CA GLU A 43 3.62 -21.99 -4.26
C GLU A 43 4.05 -21.56 -2.87
N GLY A 44 3.99 -22.48 -1.89
CA GLY A 44 4.55 -22.25 -0.55
C GLY A 44 3.81 -21.24 0.33
N PHE A 45 2.58 -20.85 -0.02
CA PHE A 45 1.74 -19.90 0.73
C PHE A 45 1.65 -20.24 2.23
N THR A 46 1.41 -21.51 2.57
CA THR A 46 1.28 -21.96 3.96
C THR A 46 2.51 -21.64 4.80
N ASN A 47 3.71 -21.64 4.21
CA ASN A 47 4.94 -21.32 4.92
C ASN A 47 5.13 -19.81 5.11
N ARG A 48 4.54 -18.98 4.24
CA ARG A 48 4.65 -17.51 4.28
C ARG A 48 3.53 -16.85 5.08
N PHE A 49 2.37 -17.49 5.12
CA PHE A 49 1.16 -17.01 5.78
C PHE A 49 1.38 -16.50 7.22
N PRO A 50 2.16 -17.19 8.09
CA PRO A 50 2.42 -16.69 9.44
C PRO A 50 3.06 -15.29 9.46
N TYR A 51 3.96 -15.00 8.51
CA TYR A 51 4.58 -13.68 8.42
C TYR A 51 3.59 -12.59 8.03
N TYR A 52 2.65 -12.88 7.11
CA TYR A 52 1.60 -11.93 6.72
C TYR A 52 0.66 -11.61 7.89
N VAL A 53 0.33 -12.61 8.70
CA VAL A 53 -0.49 -12.44 9.90
C VAL A 53 0.22 -11.56 10.94
N VAL A 54 1.54 -11.74 11.13
CA VAL A 54 2.33 -10.88 12.02
C VAL A 54 2.33 -9.43 11.55
N VAL A 55 2.54 -9.18 10.25
CA VAL A 55 2.50 -7.82 9.69
C VAL A 55 1.11 -7.19 9.83
N MET A 56 0.04 -7.96 9.60
CA MET A 56 -1.33 -7.52 9.86
C MET A 56 -1.53 -7.12 11.32
N ALA A 57 -1.05 -7.93 12.28
CA ALA A 57 -1.18 -7.63 13.70
C ALA A 57 -0.44 -6.34 14.08
N LEU A 58 0.76 -6.13 13.54
CA LEU A 58 1.50 -4.87 13.71
C LEU A 58 0.74 -3.68 13.11
N GLY A 59 0.13 -3.87 11.93
CA GLY A 59 -0.73 -2.89 11.29
C GLY A 59 -1.94 -2.51 12.14
N PHE A 60 -2.61 -3.51 12.72
CA PHE A 60 -3.73 -3.31 13.65
C PHE A 60 -3.33 -2.47 14.86
N VAL A 61 -2.26 -2.86 15.56
CA VAL A 61 -1.78 -2.15 16.75
C VAL A 61 -1.39 -0.71 16.41
N SER A 62 -0.67 -0.53 15.30
CA SER A 62 -0.26 0.80 14.83
C SER A 62 -1.45 1.67 14.47
N ALA A 63 -2.44 1.12 13.75
CA ALA A 63 -3.65 1.84 13.35
C ALA A 63 -4.47 2.27 14.56
N LEU A 64 -4.59 1.42 15.58
CA LEU A 64 -5.30 1.75 16.82
C LEU A 64 -4.68 2.98 17.48
N PHE A 65 -3.36 3.00 17.70
CA PHE A 65 -2.67 4.14 18.32
C PHE A 65 -2.69 5.41 17.46
N VAL A 66 -2.61 5.29 16.13
CA VAL A 66 -2.63 6.45 15.22
C VAL A 66 -4.02 7.07 15.11
N LEU A 67 -5.08 6.26 15.17
CA LEU A 67 -6.47 6.70 15.07
C LEU A 67 -7.05 7.13 16.41
N GLU A 68 -6.47 6.71 17.52
CA GLU A 68 -6.89 7.11 18.86
C GLU A 68 -6.78 8.63 19.03
N ARG A 69 -7.93 9.29 19.21
CA ARG A 69 -8.01 10.74 19.44
C ARG A 69 -9.02 11.04 20.54
N PRO A 70 -8.76 12.06 21.39
CA PRO A 70 -9.63 12.36 22.54
C PRO A 70 -11.08 12.75 22.24
N ARG A 71 -11.42 13.01 20.96
CA ARG A 71 -12.72 13.55 20.53
C ARG A 71 -13.48 12.65 19.58
N ILE A 72 -12.98 11.45 19.30
CA ILE A 72 -13.63 10.49 18.38
C ILE A 72 -14.27 9.37 19.23
N GLU A 73 -15.49 8.97 18.88
CA GLU A 73 -16.17 7.84 19.51
C GLU A 73 -15.36 6.54 19.33
N GLY A 74 -15.22 5.74 20.40
CA GLY A 74 -14.41 4.52 20.36
C GLY A 74 -14.87 3.50 19.32
N SER A 75 -16.16 3.44 19.01
CA SER A 75 -16.73 2.59 17.95
C SER A 75 -16.23 2.97 16.55
N GLN A 76 -16.11 4.28 16.27
CA GLN A 76 -15.61 4.78 14.99
C GLN A 76 -14.11 4.47 14.83
N VAL A 77 -13.33 4.63 15.91
CA VAL A 77 -11.90 4.25 15.93
C VAL A 77 -11.74 2.76 15.66
N LEU A 78 -12.57 1.92 16.30
CA LEU A 78 -12.50 0.47 16.12
C LEU A 78 -12.87 0.05 14.68
N MET A 79 -13.93 0.62 14.11
CA MET A 79 -14.32 0.35 12.72
C MET A 79 -13.23 0.76 11.72
N ALA A 80 -12.66 1.95 11.89
CA ALA A 80 -11.56 2.43 11.04
C ALA A 80 -10.32 1.53 11.19
N THR A 81 -10.00 1.11 12.42
CA THR A 81 -8.87 0.20 12.70
C THR A 81 -9.06 -1.15 12.01
N ILE A 82 -10.27 -1.74 12.08
CA ILE A 82 -10.59 -2.98 11.38
C ILE A 82 -10.43 -2.80 9.87
N GLY A 83 -10.98 -1.73 9.30
CA GLY A 83 -10.86 -1.42 7.87
C GLY A 83 -9.40 -1.34 7.43
N VAL A 84 -8.59 -0.56 8.13
CA VAL A 84 -7.14 -0.44 7.86
C VAL A 84 -6.44 -1.79 7.98
N THR A 85 -6.77 -2.57 9.00
CA THR A 85 -6.14 -3.88 9.24
C THR A 85 -6.42 -4.86 8.12
N VAL A 86 -7.67 -4.94 7.66
CA VAL A 86 -8.07 -5.79 6.53
C VAL A 86 -7.34 -5.33 5.26
N THR A 87 -7.28 -4.03 5.00
CA THR A 87 -6.54 -3.49 3.85
C THR A 87 -5.06 -3.85 3.92
N VAL A 88 -4.41 -3.67 5.07
CA VAL A 88 -3.00 -4.04 5.28
C VAL A 88 -2.80 -5.53 5.03
N PHE A 89 -3.66 -6.39 5.58
CA PHE A 89 -3.55 -7.83 5.41
C PHE A 89 -3.64 -8.24 3.94
N VAL A 90 -4.63 -7.72 3.21
CA VAL A 90 -4.82 -8.01 1.79
C VAL A 90 -3.62 -7.52 0.98
N VAL A 91 -3.21 -6.27 1.17
CA VAL A 91 -2.09 -5.68 0.42
C VAL A 91 -0.78 -6.40 0.70
N VAL A 92 -0.48 -6.71 1.97
CA VAL A 92 0.77 -7.40 2.34
C VAL A 92 0.78 -8.83 1.83
N THR A 93 -0.33 -9.56 1.92
CA THR A 93 -0.43 -10.92 1.40
C THR A 93 -0.21 -10.92 -0.11
N LEU A 94 -0.92 -10.04 -0.84
CA LEU A 94 -0.76 -9.92 -2.28
C LEU A 94 0.66 -9.47 -2.65
N ALA A 95 1.23 -8.49 -1.95
CA ALA A 95 2.59 -8.03 -2.24
C ALA A 95 3.64 -9.12 -1.99
N GLY A 96 3.50 -9.88 -0.89
CA GLY A 96 4.38 -11.00 -0.59
C GLY A 96 4.31 -12.10 -1.66
N GLU A 97 3.10 -12.48 -2.07
CA GLU A 97 2.92 -13.47 -3.15
C GLU A 97 3.41 -12.95 -4.51
N GLY A 98 3.24 -11.66 -4.80
CA GLY A 98 3.74 -11.06 -6.03
C GLY A 98 5.26 -11.00 -6.10
N ILE A 99 5.92 -10.70 -4.98
CA ILE A 99 7.39 -10.75 -4.89
C ILE A 99 7.87 -12.19 -5.12
N ALA A 100 7.26 -13.16 -4.46
CA ALA A 100 7.64 -14.56 -4.63
C ALA A 100 7.41 -15.06 -6.07
N TYR A 101 6.29 -14.66 -6.68
CA TYR A 101 5.99 -14.96 -8.08
C TYR A 101 7.01 -14.34 -9.03
N ALA A 102 7.39 -13.07 -8.83
CA ALA A 102 8.40 -12.40 -9.65
C ALA A 102 9.79 -13.04 -9.52
N LEU A 103 10.12 -13.58 -8.35
CA LEU A 103 11.38 -14.31 -8.13
C LEU A 103 11.36 -15.71 -8.77
N ALA A 104 10.22 -16.40 -8.76
CA ALA A 104 10.07 -17.72 -9.37
C ALA A 104 9.97 -17.65 -10.91
N TYR A 105 9.28 -16.63 -11.44
CA TYR A 105 8.97 -16.48 -12.86
C TYR A 105 9.38 -15.10 -13.43
N PRO A 106 10.68 -14.74 -13.38
CA PRO A 106 11.13 -13.41 -13.78
C PRO A 106 10.83 -13.09 -15.26
N SER A 107 10.92 -14.09 -16.14
CA SER A 107 10.65 -13.93 -17.58
C SER A 107 9.18 -13.62 -17.91
N ALA A 108 8.25 -13.98 -17.02
CA ALA A 108 6.82 -13.66 -17.18
C ALA A 108 6.51 -12.23 -16.73
N VAL A 109 7.26 -11.70 -15.76
CA VAL A 109 6.96 -10.43 -15.08
C VAL A 109 7.72 -9.25 -15.68
N PHE A 110 9.01 -9.42 -16.01
CA PHE A 110 9.88 -8.32 -16.48
C PHE A 110 9.77 -8.08 -17.99
N GLN A 111 8.57 -8.24 -18.55
CA GLN A 111 8.28 -7.79 -19.91
C GLN A 111 8.03 -6.27 -19.88
N PRO A 112 8.72 -5.47 -20.72
CA PRO A 112 8.67 -4.01 -20.65
C PRO A 112 7.24 -3.45 -20.64
N ASP A 113 6.39 -3.96 -21.53
CA ASP A 113 5.01 -3.48 -21.66
C ASP A 113 4.18 -3.82 -20.40
N PHE A 114 4.35 -5.02 -19.87
CA PHE A 114 3.57 -5.52 -18.73
C PHE A 114 3.92 -4.81 -17.42
N ILE A 115 5.20 -4.67 -17.12
CA ILE A 115 5.64 -4.05 -15.87
C ILE A 115 5.32 -2.55 -15.83
N LEU A 116 5.34 -1.88 -16.99
CA LEU A 116 4.93 -0.49 -17.10
C LEU A 116 3.44 -0.29 -16.83
N TYR A 117 2.57 -1.21 -17.28
CA TYR A 117 1.14 -1.16 -16.95
C TYR A 117 0.89 -1.36 -15.45
N LEU A 118 1.60 -2.30 -14.82
CA LEU A 118 1.49 -2.52 -13.37
C LEU A 118 2.04 -1.36 -12.54
N LEU A 119 3.13 -0.74 -13.01
CA LEU A 119 3.69 0.47 -12.40
C LEU A 119 2.70 1.63 -12.52
N ALA A 120 2.12 1.84 -13.70
CA ALA A 120 1.12 2.87 -13.93
C ALA A 120 -0.10 2.65 -13.03
N ALA A 121 -0.62 1.42 -12.93
CA ALA A 121 -1.72 1.09 -12.03
C ALA A 121 -1.37 1.38 -10.56
N GLY A 122 -0.15 1.01 -10.13
CA GLY A 122 0.34 1.28 -8.78
C GLY A 122 0.44 2.77 -8.48
N LEU A 123 0.92 3.56 -9.45
CA LEU A 123 1.07 5.01 -9.32
C LEU A 123 -0.29 5.71 -9.25
N ILE A 124 -1.23 5.33 -10.13
CA ILE A 124 -2.60 5.84 -10.12
C ILE A 124 -3.28 5.49 -8.79
N GLY A 125 -3.19 4.24 -8.35
CA GLY A 125 -3.75 3.78 -7.07
C GLY A 125 -3.17 4.55 -5.88
N SER A 126 -1.86 4.80 -5.88
CA SER A 126 -1.18 5.56 -4.83
C SER A 126 -1.63 7.02 -4.79
N GLY A 127 -1.72 7.66 -5.95
CA GLY A 127 -2.21 9.04 -6.06
C GLY A 127 -3.67 9.17 -5.59
N LEU A 128 -4.53 8.23 -5.99
CA LEU A 128 -5.93 8.18 -5.56
C LEU A 128 -6.05 7.94 -4.05
N ALA A 129 -5.27 7.03 -3.48
CA ALA A 129 -5.27 6.76 -2.04
C ALA A 129 -4.83 8.00 -1.25
N TYR A 130 -3.73 8.65 -1.67
CA TYR A 130 -3.26 9.89 -1.06
C TYR A 130 -4.34 10.99 -1.11
N TRP A 131 -4.94 11.21 -2.28
CA TRP A 131 -5.98 12.22 -2.46
C TRP A 131 -7.20 11.93 -1.59
N THR A 132 -7.65 10.67 -1.57
CA THR A 132 -8.82 10.25 -0.79
C THR A 132 -8.59 10.47 0.69
N ILE A 133 -7.44 10.06 1.25
CA ILE A 133 -7.13 10.23 2.68
C ILE A 133 -7.03 11.73 3.05
N SER A 134 -6.45 12.55 2.18
CA SER A 134 -6.29 13.99 2.44
C SER A 134 -7.61 14.76 2.38
N HIS A 135 -8.55 14.37 1.51
CA HIS A 135 -9.81 15.10 1.26
C HIS A 135 -11.06 14.40 1.83
N TRP A 136 -10.94 13.23 2.47
CA TRP A 136 -12.08 12.45 3.01
C TRP A 136 -13.03 13.25 3.92
N ARG A 137 -12.49 14.25 4.64
CA ARG A 137 -13.26 15.10 5.56
C ARG A 137 -14.19 16.09 4.86
N GLU A 138 -14.03 16.30 3.56
CA GLU A 138 -14.89 17.18 2.76
C GLU A 138 -16.22 16.49 2.42
N PHE A 139 -16.24 15.17 2.33
CA PHE A 139 -17.43 14.36 1.98
C PHE A 139 -18.21 13.83 3.18
N THR A 140 -17.60 13.85 4.37
CA THR A 140 -18.21 13.35 5.62
C THR A 140 -18.74 14.47 6.51
N ARG A 141 -18.90 15.68 5.96
CA ARG A 141 -19.49 16.85 6.61
C ARG A 141 -20.93 17.08 6.18
#